data_AF-A0A3B4F2P8-F1
#
_entry.id   AF-A0A3B4F2P8-F1
#
_cell.length_a   1.000
_cell.length_b   1.000
_cell.length_c   1.000
_cell.angle_alpha   90.00
_cell.angle_beta   90.00
_cell.angle_gamma   90.00
#
_symmetry.space_group_name_H-M   'P 1'
#
loop_
_entity.id
_entity.type
_entity.pdbx_description
1 polymer ?
#
loop_
_entity_poly.entity_id
_entity_poly.type
_entity_poly.pdbx_seq_one_letter_code
_entity_poly.pdbx_strand_id
1 'polypeptide(L)'
;MEVSALKKMIDVLSLCEDVMVEKTDLIIDGNALYYFLYYTSDPKLDQRCGGDYPGFKHEVCKFFKTLQDCEVNPYVILDGGSGPEKHKKNVSRLKYKLKKWKKEEDGKIPAKIYTHSKFCEHFKLDPALMPVFASIAGNDYSNLEDNDIFANKSSSPGESSIKRLDGMLRFLSEVNLDGLNDSRKRERALNEALKYVGKKENQTFKFAIERYVEPEKNKKQPSSKLPPWVCKKVEHGELTSFATSVVGQRTMMLTPLVEDFSQRSSYQAAYRIRQYFYGLLTGDKITEYDRNGENIKHYHVRPIPPSSHEQKQLKLQCLTEVLRLIIKYRRRVFEEALEVQTSVLENIPNQLKLPVYVTVFCSCSQSVTVAALMLPHEPEQEDKLLLVSGSVSLKLFLFLSVEDEFERKMKVLNDEGVSNWKPCVAHAFSQWQCCMRQSLHLNQLLLSPLPEPQFARLYCGPLLHRLADGDTIEEVQKTLREEKKKLYENLKTVCNPSSGEGSSVLRVEVPSTGERSSGMSSSGEEGWEQVANNNKNQKRGKKKRATREKADK
;
A
#
# COMPACT_ATOMS: atom_id res chain seq x y z
N MET A 1 7.72 7.15 13.33
CA MET A 1 8.53 8.32 13.74
C MET A 1 9.89 7.83 14.15
N GLU A 2 10.93 8.14 13.38
CA GLU A 2 12.26 7.65 13.70
C GLU A 2 13.26 8.79 13.66
N VAL A 3 13.89 9.06 14.82
CA VAL A 3 15.13 9.83 14.89
C VAL A 3 16.26 8.83 14.65
N SER A 4 16.98 9.02 13.54
CA SER A 4 18.07 8.13 13.15
C SER A 4 19.12 8.04 14.28
N ALA A 5 19.64 6.83 14.54
CA ALA A 5 20.62 6.51 15.59
C ALA A 5 20.18 6.71 17.06
N LEU A 6 18.98 7.24 17.34
CA LEU A 6 18.52 7.44 18.73
C LEU A 6 18.39 6.12 19.50
N LYS A 7 17.81 5.08 18.89
CA LYS A 7 17.73 3.75 19.52
C LYS A 7 19.12 3.22 19.88
N LYS A 8 20.07 3.32 18.95
CA LYS A 8 21.46 2.87 19.17
C LYS A 8 22.13 3.65 20.31
N MET A 9 21.91 4.96 20.38
CA MET A 9 22.40 5.78 21.50
C MET A 9 21.80 5.31 22.84
N ILE A 10 20.48 5.11 22.89
CA ILE A 10 19.80 4.65 24.11
C ILE A 10 20.31 3.27 24.54
N ASP A 11 20.46 2.33 23.61
CA ASP A 11 20.98 0.98 23.89
C ASP A 11 22.43 1.06 24.43
N VAL A 12 23.30 1.88 23.83
CA VAL A 12 24.69 2.07 24.30
C VAL A 12 24.74 2.68 25.71
N LEU A 13 23.84 3.62 26.01
CA LEU A 13 23.75 4.27 27.30
C LEU A 13 22.93 3.48 28.33
N SER A 14 22.38 2.33 27.94
CA SER A 14 21.51 1.49 28.78
C SER A 14 20.35 2.27 29.42
N LEU A 15 19.72 3.18 28.66
CA LEU A 15 18.61 4.02 29.15
C LEU A 15 17.23 3.36 29.01
N CYS A 16 17.17 2.08 28.67
CA CYS A 16 15.95 1.29 28.60
C CYS A 16 15.93 0.20 29.68
N GLU A 17 14.75 -0.22 30.08
CA GLU A 17 14.55 -1.32 31.03
C GLU A 17 13.96 -2.52 30.32
N ASP A 18 14.51 -3.70 30.57
CA ASP A 18 13.90 -4.96 30.15
C ASP A 18 12.72 -5.28 31.08
N VAL A 19 11.56 -5.53 30.48
CA VAL A 19 10.33 -5.83 31.20
C VAL A 19 9.60 -7.00 30.54
N MET A 20 8.77 -7.66 31.34
CA MET A 20 7.88 -8.70 30.88
C MET A 20 6.45 -8.15 30.88
N VAL A 21 5.86 -8.05 29.70
CA VAL A 21 4.52 -7.45 29.56
C VAL A 21 3.44 -8.51 29.83
N GLU A 22 2.60 -8.25 30.83
CA GLU A 22 1.43 -9.06 31.21
C GLU A 22 0.38 -8.18 31.91
N LYS A 23 -0.91 -8.57 31.88
CA LYS A 23 -2.00 -7.93 32.66
C LYS A 23 -2.09 -6.41 32.52
N THR A 24 -1.96 -5.91 31.30
CA THR A 24 -1.95 -4.47 31.02
C THR A 24 -2.71 -4.14 29.76
N ASP A 25 -3.15 -2.89 29.65
CA ASP A 25 -3.56 -2.32 28.38
C ASP A 25 -2.32 -1.95 27.55
N LEU A 26 -2.36 -2.22 26.24
CA LEU A 26 -1.25 -1.98 25.32
C LEU A 26 -1.73 -1.27 24.05
N ILE A 27 -1.21 -0.08 23.77
CA ILE A 27 -1.44 0.60 22.49
C ILE A 27 -0.38 0.15 21.48
N ILE A 28 -0.80 -0.30 20.31
CA ILE A 28 0.07 -0.85 19.27
C ILE A 28 -0.07 -0.04 17.98
N ASP A 29 1.05 0.39 17.40
CA ASP A 29 1.09 0.89 16.03
C ASP A 29 0.81 -0.26 15.05
N GLY A 30 -0.38 -0.25 14.46
CA GLY A 30 -0.83 -1.30 13.55
C GLY A 30 -0.02 -1.36 12.26
N ASN A 31 0.49 -0.22 11.77
CA ASN A 31 1.31 -0.17 10.56
C ASN A 31 2.67 -0.82 10.77
N ALA A 32 3.27 -0.56 11.92
CA ALA A 32 4.49 -1.24 12.33
C ALA A 32 4.23 -2.73 12.61
N LEU A 33 3.10 -3.08 13.25
CA LEU A 33 2.76 -4.44 13.63
C LEU A 33 2.64 -5.38 12.42
N TYR A 34 1.79 -5.08 11.44
CA TYR A 34 1.62 -6.00 10.30
C TYR A 34 2.91 -6.11 9.47
N TYR A 35 3.71 -5.04 9.41
CA TYR A 35 5.02 -5.09 8.77
C TYR A 35 5.95 -6.03 9.53
N PHE A 36 6.05 -5.88 10.84
CA PHE A 36 6.85 -6.74 11.70
C PHE A 36 6.43 -8.21 11.51
N LEU A 37 5.18 -8.56 11.80
CA LEU A 37 4.67 -9.92 11.71
C LEU A 37 4.93 -10.57 10.34
N TYR A 38 4.72 -9.84 9.25
CA TYR A 38 4.92 -10.39 7.91
C TYR A 38 6.40 -10.66 7.60
N TYR A 39 7.30 -9.73 7.95
CA TYR A 39 8.72 -9.83 7.61
C TYR A 39 9.55 -10.64 8.61
N THR A 40 9.08 -10.83 9.84
CA THR A 40 9.78 -11.57 10.91
C THR A 40 9.15 -12.93 11.24
N SER A 41 8.03 -13.32 10.63
CA SER A 41 7.36 -14.63 10.77
C SER A 41 8.28 -15.87 10.73
N ASP A 42 8.09 -16.84 11.65
CA ASP A 42 8.77 -18.15 11.70
C ASP A 42 7.83 -19.36 11.65
N PRO A 43 7.88 -20.22 10.60
CA PRO A 43 8.72 -20.17 9.39
C PRO A 43 8.48 -18.91 8.54
N LYS A 44 9.49 -18.52 7.74
CA LYS A 44 9.39 -17.28 6.95
C LYS A 44 8.30 -17.41 5.89
N LEU A 45 7.32 -16.50 5.92
CA LEU A 45 6.29 -16.40 4.89
C LEU A 45 6.92 -16.08 3.52
N ASP A 46 6.41 -16.71 2.46
CA ASP A 46 6.90 -16.44 1.10
C ASP A 46 6.39 -15.07 0.61
N GLN A 47 7.35 -14.20 0.32
CA GLN A 47 7.11 -12.83 -0.12
C GLN A 47 7.24 -12.67 -1.63
N ARG A 48 7.69 -13.71 -2.34
CA ARG A 48 8.03 -13.66 -3.78
C ARG A 48 6.81 -13.95 -4.66
N CYS A 49 5.80 -14.61 -4.11
CA CYS A 49 4.66 -15.10 -4.86
C CYS A 49 3.41 -14.21 -4.70
N GLY A 50 3.58 -12.91 -4.44
CA GLY A 50 2.45 -12.02 -4.14
C GLY A 50 1.86 -12.18 -2.74
N GLY A 51 2.44 -13.06 -1.90
CA GLY A 51 2.19 -13.18 -0.47
C GLY A 51 1.42 -14.43 -0.03
N ASP A 52 1.76 -14.91 1.17
CA ASP A 52 1.08 -16.01 1.86
C ASP A 52 0.08 -15.47 2.89
N TYR A 53 -1.17 -15.27 2.47
CA TYR A 53 -2.21 -14.67 3.32
C TYR A 53 -2.74 -15.64 4.40
N PRO A 54 -2.96 -16.95 4.15
CA PRO A 54 -3.26 -17.91 5.22
C PRO A 54 -2.15 -17.97 6.26
N GLY A 55 -0.88 -18.05 5.83
CA GLY A 55 0.25 -18.02 6.76
C GLY A 55 0.30 -16.71 7.53
N PHE A 56 0.11 -15.57 6.87
CA PHE A 56 0.06 -14.28 7.56
C PHE A 56 -1.12 -14.18 8.55
N LYS A 57 -2.29 -14.70 8.22
CA LYS A 57 -3.41 -14.80 9.16
C LYS A 57 -3.03 -15.64 10.38
N HIS A 58 -2.32 -16.75 10.18
CA HIS A 58 -1.83 -17.57 11.28
C HIS A 58 -0.93 -16.77 12.22
N GLU A 59 0.05 -16.02 11.68
CA GLU A 59 0.94 -15.17 12.47
C GLU A 59 0.19 -14.08 13.25
N VAL A 60 -0.79 -13.43 12.62
CA VAL A 60 -1.65 -12.43 13.28
C VAL A 60 -2.45 -13.08 14.42
N CYS A 61 -3.07 -14.23 14.17
CA CYS A 61 -3.82 -14.96 15.19
C CYS A 61 -2.92 -15.42 16.33
N LYS A 62 -1.71 -15.93 16.03
CA LYS A 62 -0.70 -16.33 17.01
C LYS A 62 -0.31 -15.15 17.90
N PHE A 63 -0.01 -13.99 17.31
CA PHE A 63 0.35 -12.79 18.05
C PHE A 63 -0.73 -12.34 19.04
N PHE A 64 -1.98 -12.22 18.59
CA PHE A 64 -3.08 -11.82 19.48
C PHE A 64 -3.47 -12.88 20.51
N LYS A 65 -3.29 -14.17 20.16
CA LYS A 65 -3.40 -15.28 21.11
C LYS A 65 -2.36 -15.13 22.22
N THR A 66 -1.09 -14.88 21.89
CA THR A 66 -0.04 -14.64 22.89
C THR A 66 -0.38 -13.48 23.82
N LEU A 67 -0.85 -12.36 23.29
CA LEU A 67 -1.29 -11.22 24.11
C LEU A 67 -2.44 -11.62 25.06
N GLN A 68 -3.43 -12.35 24.55
CA GLN A 68 -4.56 -12.83 25.33
C GLN A 68 -4.11 -13.80 26.44
N ASP A 69 -3.21 -14.73 26.13
CA ASP A 69 -2.65 -15.70 27.08
C ASP A 69 -1.82 -14.98 28.17
N CYS A 70 -1.28 -13.80 27.88
CA CYS A 70 -0.62 -12.90 28.85
C CYS A 70 -1.57 -11.90 29.54
N GLU A 71 -2.88 -12.03 29.35
CA GLU A 71 -3.90 -11.11 29.89
C GLU A 71 -3.68 -9.63 29.48
N VAL A 72 -3.08 -9.39 28.30
CA VAL A 72 -2.87 -8.06 27.74
C VAL A 72 -4.09 -7.66 26.90
N ASN A 73 -4.59 -6.44 27.08
CA ASN A 73 -5.66 -5.86 26.27
C ASN A 73 -5.08 -4.94 25.18
N PRO A 74 -5.03 -5.37 23.91
CA PRO A 74 -4.43 -4.56 22.85
C PRO A 74 -5.40 -3.56 22.22
N TYR A 75 -4.90 -2.35 21.99
CA TYR A 75 -5.53 -1.29 21.21
C TYR A 75 -4.66 -0.98 19.99
N VAL A 76 -5.01 -1.53 18.83
CA VAL A 76 -4.25 -1.38 17.60
C VAL A 76 -4.72 -0.14 16.84
N ILE A 77 -3.80 0.79 16.58
CA ILE A 77 -4.08 2.05 15.88
C ILE A 77 -3.43 2.01 14.50
N LEU A 78 -4.23 2.13 13.45
CA LEU A 78 -3.76 2.26 12.07
C LEU A 78 -3.66 3.72 11.67
N ASP A 79 -2.58 4.10 10.97
CA ASP A 79 -2.46 5.47 10.47
C ASP A 79 -3.53 5.79 9.42
N GLY A 80 -4.07 7.00 9.50
CA GLY A 80 -4.90 7.58 8.45
C GLY A 80 -4.09 8.12 7.26
N GLY A 81 -4.75 8.96 6.46
CA GLY A 81 -4.09 9.63 5.33
C GLY A 81 -2.91 10.49 5.79
N SER A 82 -1.79 10.38 5.09
CA SER A 82 -0.62 11.21 5.35
C SER A 82 -0.81 12.61 4.75
N GLY A 83 -0.45 13.68 5.48
CA GLY A 83 -0.45 15.06 4.96
C GLY A 83 0.58 15.31 3.83
N PRO A 84 0.46 16.43 3.09
CA PRO A 84 1.34 16.76 1.96
C PRO A 84 2.83 16.76 2.31
N GLU A 85 3.18 17.12 3.54
CA GLU A 85 4.53 17.16 4.08
C GLU A 85 5.23 15.80 4.10
N LYS A 86 4.48 14.70 4.24
CA LYS A 86 5.02 13.33 4.19
C LYS A 86 5.19 12.81 2.77
N HIS A 87 4.69 13.51 1.76
CA HIS A 87 4.69 13.04 0.37
C HIS A 87 6.10 12.73 -0.16
N LYS A 88 7.07 13.65 0.02
CA LYS A 88 8.46 13.42 -0.40
C LYS A 88 9.08 12.19 0.28
N LYS A 89 8.81 12.00 1.58
CA LYS A 89 9.29 10.83 2.34
C LYS A 89 8.59 9.55 1.91
N ASN A 90 7.32 9.58 1.57
CA ASN A 90 6.59 8.42 1.06
C ASN A 90 7.15 7.97 -0.30
N VAL A 91 7.46 8.92 -1.21
CA VAL A 91 8.17 8.63 -2.47
C VAL A 91 9.55 8.04 -2.21
N SER A 92 10.32 8.59 -1.27
CA SER A 92 11.65 8.05 -0.91
C SER A 92 11.57 6.67 -0.24
N ARG A 93 10.57 6.44 0.62
CA ARG A 93 10.34 5.13 1.27
C ARG A 93 9.94 4.07 0.27
N LEU A 94 9.15 4.41 -0.75
CA LEU A 94 8.85 3.50 -1.86
C LEU A 94 10.13 3.06 -2.59
N LYS A 95 11.11 3.95 -2.75
CA LYS A 95 12.43 3.60 -3.30
C LYS A 95 13.28 2.74 -2.34
N TYR A 96 13.07 2.86 -1.03
CA TYR A 96 13.89 2.19 -0.01
C TYR A 96 13.40 0.79 0.40
N LYS A 97 12.13 0.43 0.19
CA LYS A 97 11.50 -0.85 0.59
C LYS A 97 12.09 -2.13 -0.08
N LEU A 98 13.32 -2.07 -0.58
CA LEU A 98 13.98 -3.09 -1.38
C LEU A 98 14.88 -4.09 -0.63
N LYS A 99 15.21 -3.99 0.69
CA LYS A 99 16.04 -5.02 1.39
C LYS A 99 15.87 -5.19 2.93
N LYS A 100 15.96 -6.49 3.35
CA LYS A 100 16.19 -7.15 4.69
C LYS A 100 15.05 -7.09 5.73
N TRP A 101 14.83 -8.03 6.67
CA TRP A 101 15.68 -8.54 7.81
C TRP A 101 15.20 -9.91 8.42
N LYS A 102 15.68 -10.27 9.65
CA LYS A 102 15.61 -11.57 10.41
C LYS A 102 15.05 -11.41 11.87
N LYS A 103 14.90 -12.55 12.58
CA LYS A 103 14.07 -12.94 13.77
C LYS A 103 14.71 -13.00 15.17
N GLU A 104 13.86 -13.07 16.22
CA GLU A 104 13.69 -14.20 17.19
C GLU A 104 12.53 -13.99 18.21
N GLU A 105 12.12 -15.06 18.94
CA GLU A 105 10.96 -15.22 19.86
C GLU A 105 11.37 -15.55 21.33
N ASP A 106 10.48 -15.32 22.33
CA ASP A 106 10.30 -16.21 23.52
C ASP A 106 9.18 -15.80 24.53
N GLY A 107 8.10 -16.60 24.59
CA GLY A 107 7.30 -17.11 25.75
C GLY A 107 6.64 -16.20 26.80
N LYS A 108 7.22 -15.08 27.14
CA LYS A 108 6.53 -13.90 27.67
C LYS A 108 6.66 -12.85 26.57
N ILE A 109 6.17 -11.64 26.75
CA ILE A 109 6.55 -10.60 25.78
C ILE A 109 7.70 -9.82 26.42
N PRO A 110 8.96 -10.26 26.22
CA PRO A 110 10.09 -9.45 26.60
C PRO A 110 10.00 -8.15 25.79
N ALA A 111 9.97 -7.04 26.50
CA ALA A 111 9.93 -5.73 25.90
C ALA A 111 10.98 -4.85 26.56
N LYS A 112 11.37 -3.80 25.84
CA LYS A 112 12.16 -2.70 26.39
C LYS A 112 11.24 -1.52 26.63
N ILE A 113 11.19 -1.02 27.86
CA ILE A 113 10.51 0.23 28.19
C ILE A 113 11.49 1.39 28.10
N TYR A 114 11.02 2.46 27.46
CA TYR A 114 11.73 3.72 27.30
C TYR A 114 10.88 4.82 27.93
N THR A 115 11.43 5.58 28.89
CA THR A 115 10.70 6.65 29.55
C THR A 115 11.32 8.01 29.26
N HIS A 116 10.46 9.00 29.00
CA HIS A 116 10.89 10.39 28.82
C HIS A 116 11.63 10.92 30.04
N SER A 117 11.20 10.56 31.25
CA SER A 117 11.80 11.00 32.50
C SER A 117 13.25 10.55 32.64
N LYS A 118 13.55 9.26 32.47
CA LYS A 118 14.93 8.74 32.55
C LYS A 118 15.83 9.36 31.50
N PHE A 119 15.32 9.53 30.28
CA PHE A 119 16.07 10.17 29.20
C PHE A 119 16.39 11.63 29.53
N CYS A 120 15.40 12.41 29.95
CA CYS A 120 15.56 13.80 30.35
C CYS A 120 16.49 13.96 31.55
N GLU A 121 16.38 13.09 32.56
CA GLU A 121 17.23 13.10 33.74
C GLU A 121 18.70 12.84 33.38
N HIS A 122 18.98 11.82 32.56
CA HIS A 122 20.34 11.49 32.12
C HIS A 122 21.02 12.66 31.40
N PHE A 123 20.31 13.31 30.48
CA PHE A 123 20.83 14.43 29.69
C PHE A 123 20.63 15.80 30.35
N LYS A 124 20.05 15.85 31.56
CA LYS A 124 19.65 17.10 32.23
C LYS A 124 18.83 18.02 31.31
N LEU A 125 18.00 17.41 30.48
CA LEU A 125 17.19 18.09 29.48
C LEU A 125 15.82 18.44 30.08
N ASP A 126 15.43 19.71 29.99
CA ASP A 126 14.06 20.11 30.34
C ASP A 126 13.05 19.33 29.45
N PRO A 127 12.08 18.60 30.04
CA PRO A 127 11.13 17.79 29.29
C PRO A 127 10.35 18.55 28.20
N ALA A 128 10.14 19.86 28.37
CA ALA A 128 9.48 20.71 27.39
C ALA A 128 10.25 20.80 26.06
N LEU A 129 11.54 20.49 26.04
CA LEU A 129 12.42 20.58 24.87
C LEU A 129 12.48 19.30 24.03
N MET A 130 11.88 18.19 24.48
CA MET A 130 11.86 16.93 23.72
C MET A 130 11.35 17.11 22.27
N PRO A 131 10.26 17.86 22.01
CA PRO A 131 9.83 18.16 20.64
C PRO A 131 10.87 18.94 19.82
N VAL A 132 11.63 19.84 20.46
CA VAL A 132 12.70 20.62 19.80
C VAL A 132 13.83 19.68 19.40
N PHE A 133 14.30 18.87 20.35
CA PHE A 133 15.33 17.84 20.11
C PHE A 133 14.94 16.93 18.95
N ALA A 134 13.75 16.33 19.00
CA ALA A 134 13.27 15.45 17.94
C ALA A 134 13.20 16.15 16.57
N SER A 135 12.84 17.44 16.55
CA SER A 135 12.71 18.21 15.30
C SER A 135 14.05 18.59 14.69
N ILE A 136 15.05 18.96 15.49
CA ILE A 136 16.40 19.29 14.99
C ILE A 136 17.23 18.03 14.69
N ALA A 137 17.10 16.99 15.51
CA ALA A 137 17.80 15.71 15.34
C ALA A 137 17.47 15.03 14.01
N GLY A 138 16.25 15.25 13.53
CA GLY A 138 15.73 14.66 12.30
C GLY A 138 14.61 13.68 12.61
N ASN A 139 13.37 14.07 12.32
CA ASN A 139 12.18 13.23 12.46
C ASN A 139 11.42 13.12 11.12
N ASP A 140 10.18 12.65 11.14
CA ASP A 140 9.34 12.51 9.95
C ASP A 140 8.93 13.84 9.29
N TYR A 141 9.14 14.98 9.94
CA TYR A 141 8.69 16.30 9.47
C TYR A 141 9.84 17.27 9.18
N SER A 142 10.93 17.21 9.95
CA SER A 142 12.04 18.15 9.85
C SER A 142 13.39 17.46 10.08
N ASN A 143 14.47 18.05 9.58
CA ASN A 143 15.85 17.65 9.89
C ASN A 143 16.77 18.86 9.77
N LEU A 144 17.59 19.13 10.78
CA LEU A 144 18.51 20.27 10.77
C LEU A 144 19.86 19.86 10.18
N GLU A 145 20.19 20.43 9.02
CA GLU A 145 21.54 20.36 8.48
C GLU A 145 22.46 21.27 9.29
N ASP A 146 23.39 20.67 10.02
CA ASP A 146 24.27 21.31 10.99
C ASP A 146 25.76 21.18 10.63
N ASN A 147 26.12 20.51 9.53
CA ASN A 147 27.51 20.34 9.08
C ASN A 147 28.47 19.90 10.21
N ASP A 148 28.05 18.91 11.01
CA ASP A 148 28.77 18.37 12.17
C ASP A 148 29.06 19.38 13.30
N ILE A 149 28.45 20.58 13.29
CA ILE A 149 28.61 21.58 14.36
C ILE A 149 28.20 21.00 15.71
N PHE A 150 27.07 20.30 15.80
CA PHE A 150 26.68 19.66 17.06
C PHE A 150 27.58 18.49 17.41
N ALA A 151 28.05 17.69 16.44
CA ALA A 151 28.96 16.59 16.71
C ALA A 151 30.26 17.05 17.40
N ASN A 152 30.76 18.23 17.03
CA ASN A 152 31.95 18.85 17.65
C ASN A 152 31.73 19.31 19.10
N LYS A 153 30.49 19.49 19.54
CA LYS A 153 30.14 19.82 20.92
C LYS A 153 30.09 18.57 21.83
N SER A 154 30.03 17.38 21.24
CA SER A 154 30.04 16.12 22.00
C SER A 154 31.45 15.78 22.48
N SER A 155 31.55 15.35 23.74
CA SER A 155 32.75 14.73 24.30
C SER A 155 32.70 13.19 24.23
N SER A 156 31.66 12.62 23.63
CA SER A 156 31.42 11.18 23.61
C SER A 156 32.34 10.48 22.60
N PRO A 157 33.05 9.40 22.99
CA PRO A 157 33.71 8.54 22.02
C PRO A 157 32.64 7.76 21.23
N GLY A 158 32.62 7.86 19.91
CA GLY A 158 31.59 7.18 19.12
C GLY A 158 31.46 7.64 17.67
N GLU A 159 30.51 6.99 16.99
CA GLU A 159 30.10 7.28 15.61
C GLU A 159 29.55 8.72 15.50
N SER A 160 29.79 9.37 14.36
CA SER A 160 29.38 10.78 14.13
C SER A 160 27.89 11.01 14.39
N SER A 161 27.03 10.06 14.01
CA SER A 161 25.58 10.14 14.22
C SER A 161 25.18 10.21 15.71
N ILE A 162 25.85 9.43 16.58
CA ILE A 162 25.63 9.47 18.03
C ILE A 162 26.21 10.74 18.63
N LYS A 163 27.42 11.14 18.21
CA LYS A 163 28.05 12.40 18.65
C LYS A 163 27.17 13.61 18.33
N ARG A 164 26.58 13.64 17.13
CA ARG A 164 25.66 14.70 16.72
C ARG A 164 24.46 14.80 17.66
N LEU A 165 23.81 13.68 17.98
CA LEU A 165 22.68 13.66 18.91
C LEU A 165 23.10 14.08 20.34
N ASP A 166 24.25 13.60 20.84
CA ASP A 166 24.75 13.93 22.18
C ASP A 166 25.08 15.42 22.28
N GLY A 167 25.74 15.98 21.26
CA GLY A 167 26.04 17.40 21.19
C GLY A 167 24.80 18.28 21.10
N MET A 168 23.74 17.83 20.42
CA MET A 168 22.43 18.50 20.44
C MET A 168 21.81 18.50 21.84
N LEU A 169 21.82 17.36 22.53
CA LEU A 169 21.28 17.23 23.89
C LEU A 169 22.04 18.10 24.89
N ARG A 170 23.38 18.06 24.84
CA ARG A 170 24.26 18.93 25.64
C ARG A 170 23.97 20.41 25.36
N PHE A 171 23.89 20.79 24.08
CA PHE A 171 23.55 22.16 23.71
C PHE A 171 22.23 22.61 24.32
N LEU A 172 21.17 21.80 24.18
CA LEU A 172 19.84 22.13 24.69
C LEU A 172 19.80 22.19 26.22
N SER A 173 20.59 21.37 26.91
CA SER A 173 20.70 21.39 28.38
C SER A 173 21.32 22.67 28.94
N GLU A 174 22.12 23.39 28.14
CA GLU A 174 22.81 24.63 28.54
C GLU A 174 22.02 25.90 28.19
N VAL A 175 20.91 25.78 27.45
CA VAL A 175 20.08 26.94 27.11
C VAL A 175 19.46 27.49 28.40
N ASN A 176 19.63 28.78 28.67
CA ASN A 176 18.96 29.43 29.79
C ASN A 176 17.44 29.52 29.51
N LEU A 177 16.65 28.88 30.37
CA LEU A 177 15.20 28.78 30.26
C LEU A 177 14.45 29.35 31.48
N ASP A 178 15.17 30.03 32.37
CA ASP A 178 14.63 30.49 33.65
C ASP A 178 13.48 31.47 33.47
N GLY A 179 12.41 31.28 34.26
CA GLY A 179 11.22 32.13 34.25
C GLY A 179 10.34 32.01 33.00
N LEU A 180 10.61 31.06 32.10
CA LEU A 180 9.81 30.84 30.88
C LEU A 180 8.79 29.72 31.07
N ASN A 181 7.63 29.85 30.41
CA ASN A 181 6.69 28.75 30.24
C ASN A 181 7.15 27.81 29.10
N ASP A 182 6.61 26.59 29.04
CA ASP A 182 7.04 25.56 28.08
C ASP A 182 7.00 26.01 26.62
N SER A 183 6.03 26.84 26.24
CA SER A 183 5.95 27.38 24.88
C SER A 183 7.14 28.28 24.57
N ARG A 184 7.44 29.22 25.46
CA ARG A 184 8.58 30.13 25.32
C ARG A 184 9.90 29.39 25.45
N LYS A 185 9.97 28.33 26.26
CA LYS A 185 11.16 27.47 26.36
C LYS A 185 11.50 26.84 25.02
N ARG A 186 10.50 26.22 24.36
CA ARG A 186 10.67 25.61 23.04
C ARG A 186 11.08 26.61 21.97
N GLU A 187 10.43 27.77 21.94
CA GLU A 187 10.75 28.83 20.98
C GLU A 187 12.18 29.34 21.16
N ARG A 188 12.58 29.64 22.40
CA ARG A 188 13.94 30.09 22.72
C ARG A 188 14.99 29.04 22.35
N ALA A 189 14.78 27.79 22.77
CA ALA A 189 15.72 26.70 22.48
C ALA A 189 15.88 26.44 20.98
N LEU A 190 14.78 26.47 20.21
CA LEU A 190 14.84 26.33 18.76
C LEU A 190 15.62 27.49 18.12
N ASN A 191 15.35 28.74 18.51
CA ASN A 191 16.02 29.91 17.95
C ASN A 191 17.52 29.90 18.25
N GLU A 192 17.92 29.53 19.47
CA GLU A 192 19.33 29.40 19.83
C GLU A 192 20.02 28.26 19.06
N ALA A 193 19.36 27.11 18.90
CA ALA A 193 19.90 25.99 18.12
C ALA A 193 20.11 26.35 16.64
N LEU A 194 19.14 27.04 16.02
CA LEU A 194 19.26 27.52 14.64
C LEU A 194 20.37 28.56 14.48
N LYS A 195 20.46 29.51 15.41
CA LYS A 195 21.51 30.52 15.44
C LYS A 195 22.89 29.89 15.59
N TYR A 196 23.03 28.87 16.44
CA TYR A 196 24.28 28.16 16.67
C TYR A 196 24.82 27.50 15.39
N VAL A 197 23.96 27.00 14.51
CA VAL A 197 24.35 26.41 13.22
C VAL A 197 24.32 27.42 12.05
N GLY A 198 24.09 28.71 12.32
CA GLY A 198 24.05 29.76 11.30
C GLY A 198 22.80 29.72 10.40
N LYS A 199 21.70 29.11 10.85
CA LYS A 199 20.41 29.08 10.14
C LYS A 199 19.46 30.13 10.75
N LYS A 200 18.72 30.86 9.91
CA LYS A 200 17.94 32.04 10.38
C LYS A 200 16.48 31.76 10.71
N GLU A 201 15.84 30.80 10.05
CA GLU A 201 14.43 30.48 10.31
C GLU A 201 14.04 29.19 9.59
N ASN A 202 13.13 28.39 10.14
CA ASN A 202 12.26 27.61 9.26
C ASN A 202 10.95 27.27 9.97
N GLN A 203 9.86 27.84 9.46
CA GLN A 203 8.48 27.52 9.81
C GLN A 203 8.23 26.00 9.88
N THR A 204 8.97 25.20 9.10
CA THR A 204 8.97 23.73 9.15
C THR A 204 9.23 23.17 10.55
N PHE A 205 10.21 23.69 11.31
CA PHE A 205 10.50 23.21 12.66
C PHE A 205 9.41 23.62 13.66
N LYS A 206 8.87 24.84 13.54
CA LYS A 206 7.75 25.30 14.36
C LYS A 206 6.52 24.39 14.16
N PHE A 207 6.16 24.12 12.91
CA PHE A 207 5.08 23.19 12.58
C PHE A 207 5.35 21.76 13.07
N ALA A 208 6.60 21.27 12.95
CA ALA A 208 6.96 19.95 13.47
C ALA A 208 6.78 19.87 14.99
N ILE A 209 7.19 20.90 15.73
CA ILE A 209 7.05 21.00 17.19
C ILE A 209 5.58 21.09 17.61
N GLU A 210 4.79 21.96 16.95
CA GLU A 210 3.37 22.16 17.24
C GLU A 210 2.57 20.86 17.17
N ARG A 211 2.93 19.93 16.26
CA ARG A 211 2.29 18.61 16.16
C ARG A 211 2.48 17.72 17.37
N TYR A 212 3.60 17.85 18.08
CA TYR A 212 3.84 17.08 19.31
C TYR A 212 3.11 17.69 20.52
N VAL A 213 2.99 19.02 20.55
CA VAL A 213 2.53 19.76 21.73
C VAL A 213 1.02 19.96 21.74
N GLU A 214 0.42 20.24 20.58
CA GLU A 214 -1.00 20.55 20.47
C GLU A 214 -1.68 19.68 19.41
N PRO A 215 -1.75 18.35 19.61
CA PRO A 215 -2.43 17.46 18.67
C PRO A 215 -3.92 17.83 18.50
N GLU A 216 -4.54 18.34 19.57
CA GLU A 216 -5.94 18.82 19.61
C GLU A 216 -6.18 20.08 18.75
N LYS A 217 -5.26 21.07 18.73
CA LYS A 217 -5.46 22.29 17.91
C LYS A 217 -5.21 22.04 16.41
N ASN A 218 -4.45 21.01 16.09
CA ASN A 218 -4.33 20.45 14.73
C ASN A 218 -5.60 19.69 14.28
N LYS A 219 -6.59 19.46 15.17
CA LYS A 219 -7.95 19.00 14.80
C LYS A 219 -8.82 20.10 14.20
N LYS A 220 -8.32 21.32 13.95
CA LYS A 220 -8.98 22.22 12.99
C LYS A 220 -8.98 21.49 11.66
N GLN A 221 -10.02 20.67 11.47
CA GLN A 221 -10.29 19.87 10.30
C GLN A 221 -9.99 20.79 9.11
N PRO A 222 -9.09 20.45 8.19
CA PRO A 222 -9.21 21.03 6.87
C PRO A 222 -10.61 20.62 6.44
N SER A 223 -11.58 21.55 6.53
CA SER A 223 -13.02 21.34 6.36
C SER A 223 -13.21 20.11 5.49
N SER A 224 -13.50 18.94 6.09
CA SER A 224 -13.27 17.71 5.33
C SER A 224 -14.24 17.79 4.17
N LYS A 225 -13.71 17.96 2.95
CA LYS A 225 -14.53 17.88 1.73
C LYS A 225 -15.24 16.51 1.67
N LEU A 226 -14.77 15.56 2.49
CA LEU A 226 -15.41 14.29 2.79
C LEU A 226 -16.62 14.44 3.73
N PRO A 227 -17.74 13.78 3.40
CA PRO A 227 -18.89 13.66 4.29
C PRO A 227 -18.54 12.96 5.63
N PRO A 228 -19.25 13.28 6.72
CA PRO A 228 -19.00 12.69 8.05
C PRO A 228 -19.02 11.17 8.08
N TRP A 229 -19.87 10.53 7.28
CA TRP A 229 -19.94 9.06 7.22
C TRP A 229 -18.67 8.44 6.65
N VAL A 230 -18.00 9.12 5.70
CA VAL A 230 -16.74 8.66 5.11
C VAL A 230 -15.65 8.73 6.17
N CYS A 231 -15.57 9.86 6.90
CA CYS A 231 -14.63 10.02 8.00
C CYS A 231 -14.80 8.92 9.05
N LYS A 232 -16.04 8.67 9.49
CA LYS A 232 -16.35 7.63 10.46
C LYS A 232 -15.93 6.22 9.98
N LYS A 233 -16.18 5.89 8.71
CA LYS A 233 -15.75 4.60 8.15
C LYS A 233 -14.24 4.46 8.04
N VAL A 234 -13.53 5.54 7.69
CA VAL A 234 -12.05 5.54 7.68
C VAL A 234 -11.51 5.38 9.11
N GLU A 235 -12.08 6.09 10.08
CA GLU A 235 -11.71 6.00 11.51
C GLU A 235 -11.90 4.58 12.07
N HIS A 236 -12.94 3.87 11.65
CA HIS A 236 -13.18 2.47 12.03
C HIS A 236 -12.41 1.45 11.18
N GLY A 237 -11.64 1.88 10.17
CA GLY A 237 -10.95 0.97 9.24
C GLY A 237 -11.87 0.23 8.26
N GLU A 238 -13.13 0.64 8.12
CA GLU A 238 -14.13 0.08 7.19
C GLU A 238 -14.01 0.66 5.77
N LEU A 239 -13.22 1.71 5.60
CA LEU A 239 -12.91 2.31 4.30
C LEU A 239 -11.43 2.70 4.24
N THR A 240 -10.82 2.52 3.08
CA THR A 240 -9.42 2.90 2.85
C THR A 240 -9.16 4.39 3.13
N SER A 241 -8.05 4.67 3.83
CA SER A 241 -7.59 6.04 4.08
C SER A 241 -7.21 6.78 2.78
N PHE A 242 -7.06 6.08 1.65
CA PHE A 242 -6.85 6.68 0.34
C PHE A 242 -7.97 7.66 -0.05
N ALA A 243 -9.20 7.46 0.42
CA ALA A 243 -10.28 8.42 0.19
C ALA A 243 -9.91 9.83 0.69
N THR A 244 -9.21 9.92 1.81
CA THR A 244 -8.75 11.18 2.39
C THR A 244 -7.65 11.84 1.54
N SER A 245 -6.71 11.06 1.00
CA SER A 245 -5.66 11.55 0.12
C SER A 245 -6.21 12.04 -1.23
N VAL A 246 -7.12 11.28 -1.84
CA VAL A 246 -7.76 11.64 -3.12
C VAL A 246 -8.57 12.94 -2.98
N VAL A 247 -9.37 13.06 -1.92
CA VAL A 247 -10.24 14.23 -1.74
C VAL A 247 -9.49 15.44 -1.20
N GLY A 248 -8.59 15.24 -0.24
CA GLY A 248 -7.82 16.31 0.39
C GLY A 248 -6.66 16.82 -0.46
N GLN A 249 -5.95 15.93 -1.17
CA GLN A 249 -4.68 16.26 -1.84
C GLN A 249 -4.72 16.09 -3.35
N ARG A 250 -5.78 15.50 -3.92
CA ARG A 250 -5.85 15.17 -5.36
C ARG A 250 -4.71 14.28 -5.84
N THR A 251 -4.17 13.43 -4.96
CA THR A 251 -3.08 12.51 -5.28
C THR A 251 -3.37 11.09 -4.83
N MET A 252 -2.73 10.13 -5.49
CA MET A 252 -2.75 8.71 -5.11
C MET A 252 -1.36 8.09 -5.30
N MET A 253 -0.87 7.39 -4.28
CA MET A 253 0.41 6.68 -4.34
C MET A 253 0.16 5.19 -4.60
N LEU A 254 0.62 4.68 -5.73
CA LEU A 254 0.49 3.27 -6.09
C LEU A 254 1.77 2.55 -5.65
N THR A 255 1.64 1.64 -4.68
CA THR A 255 2.77 0.86 -4.14
C THR A 255 3.00 -0.36 -5.02
N PRO A 256 4.16 -0.48 -5.71
CA PRO A 256 4.45 -1.63 -6.56
C PRO A 256 4.25 -2.95 -5.83
N LEU A 257 3.74 -3.95 -6.56
CA LEU A 257 3.58 -5.32 -6.06
C LEU A 257 4.80 -6.16 -6.44
N VAL A 258 4.74 -7.47 -6.14
CA VAL A 258 5.77 -8.42 -6.55
C VAL A 258 5.51 -8.81 -8.00
N GLU A 259 6.01 -8.00 -8.90
CA GLU A 259 5.66 -8.01 -10.32
C GLU A 259 6.90 -7.92 -11.21
N ASP A 260 6.74 -8.20 -12.51
CA ASP A 260 7.78 -7.99 -13.51
C ASP A 260 7.91 -6.50 -13.88
N PHE A 261 9.07 -5.90 -13.58
CA PHE A 261 9.35 -4.48 -13.81
C PHE A 261 9.69 -4.16 -15.28
N SER A 262 9.96 -5.18 -16.10
CA SER A 262 10.09 -5.00 -17.55
C SER A 262 8.75 -4.69 -18.22
N GLN A 263 7.65 -5.09 -17.58
CA GLN A 263 6.28 -4.83 -18.02
C GLN A 263 5.73 -3.52 -17.41
N ARG A 264 4.61 -3.03 -17.98
CA ARG A 264 3.85 -1.90 -17.43
C ARG A 264 3.38 -2.22 -16.00
N SER A 265 3.14 -1.20 -15.18
CA SER A 265 2.62 -1.39 -13.82
C SER A 265 1.40 -2.31 -13.77
N SER A 266 1.35 -3.24 -12.81
CA SER A 266 0.20 -4.11 -12.57
C SER A 266 -1.07 -3.32 -12.25
N TYR A 267 -0.92 -2.09 -11.77
CA TYR A 267 -2.03 -1.17 -11.57
C TYR A 267 -2.70 -0.75 -12.88
N GLN A 268 -2.07 -0.93 -14.04
CA GLN A 268 -2.70 -0.68 -15.33
C GLN A 268 -3.99 -1.51 -15.50
N ALA A 269 -3.99 -2.76 -15.00
CA ALA A 269 -5.16 -3.63 -15.04
C ALA A 269 -6.36 -3.07 -14.25
N ALA A 270 -6.10 -2.33 -13.18
CA ALA A 270 -7.13 -1.72 -12.34
C ALA A 270 -7.41 -0.25 -12.68
N TYR A 271 -6.96 0.26 -13.83
CA TYR A 271 -7.06 1.68 -14.18
C TYR A 271 -8.51 2.18 -14.19
N ARG A 272 -9.42 1.46 -14.88
CA ARG A 272 -10.84 1.81 -14.97
C ARG A 272 -11.51 1.87 -13.59
N ILE A 273 -11.27 0.87 -12.74
CA ILE A 273 -11.83 0.82 -11.38
C ILE A 273 -11.42 2.07 -10.59
N ARG A 274 -10.17 2.52 -10.72
CA ARG A 274 -9.69 3.76 -10.07
C ARG A 274 -10.36 5.00 -10.65
N GLN A 275 -10.62 5.07 -11.96
CA GLN A 275 -11.35 6.19 -12.55
C GLN A 275 -12.76 6.34 -11.96
N TYR A 276 -13.48 5.24 -11.72
CA TYR A 276 -14.78 5.25 -11.04
C TYR A 276 -14.65 5.61 -9.56
N PHE A 277 -13.64 5.04 -8.87
CA PHE A 277 -13.36 5.39 -7.48
C PHE A 277 -13.12 6.90 -7.31
N TYR A 278 -12.31 7.49 -8.19
CA TYR A 278 -12.11 8.93 -8.23
C TYR A 278 -13.40 9.64 -8.57
N GLY A 279 -14.17 9.21 -9.57
CA GLY A 279 -15.40 9.89 -10.00
C GLY A 279 -16.44 10.01 -8.89
N LEU A 280 -16.51 9.01 -8.00
CA LEU A 280 -17.38 9.04 -6.82
C LEU A 280 -16.87 9.96 -5.71
N LEU A 281 -15.55 10.07 -5.56
CA LEU A 281 -14.92 10.94 -4.56
C LEU A 281 -14.79 12.40 -5.03
N THR A 282 -14.63 12.60 -6.34
CA THR A 282 -14.29 13.86 -6.97
C THR A 282 -14.49 13.84 -8.50
N GLY A 283 -15.02 14.94 -9.06
CA GLY A 283 -15.08 15.14 -10.51
C GLY A 283 -13.76 15.61 -11.13
N ASP A 284 -12.72 15.85 -10.33
CA ASP A 284 -11.46 16.47 -10.76
C ASP A 284 -10.36 15.45 -11.06
N LYS A 285 -9.42 15.83 -11.94
CA LYS A 285 -8.21 15.05 -12.24
C LYS A 285 -7.41 14.71 -10.99
N ILE A 286 -6.92 13.48 -10.93
CA ILE A 286 -6.07 12.98 -9.84
C ILE A 286 -4.66 12.73 -10.36
N THR A 287 -3.65 13.11 -9.57
CA THR A 287 -2.25 12.81 -9.85
C THR A 287 -1.87 11.49 -9.19
N GLU A 288 -1.72 10.44 -9.98
CA GLU A 288 -1.21 9.14 -9.54
C GLU A 288 0.31 9.11 -9.61
N TYR A 289 0.96 8.55 -8.60
CA TYR A 289 2.37 8.23 -8.61
C TYR A 289 2.51 6.72 -8.74
N ASP A 290 3.07 6.28 -9.87
CA ASP A 290 3.21 4.87 -10.23
C ASP A 290 4.60 4.61 -10.79
N ARG A 291 4.98 3.33 -10.84
CA ARG A 291 6.25 2.94 -11.42
C ARG A 291 6.24 3.01 -12.95
N ASN A 292 7.41 3.32 -13.50
CA ASN A 292 7.78 3.17 -14.91
C ASN A 292 9.18 2.57 -14.93
N GLY A 293 9.25 1.25 -15.18
CA GLY A 293 10.42 0.45 -14.83
C GLY A 293 10.72 0.59 -13.32
N GLU A 294 11.96 0.88 -12.98
CA GLU A 294 12.43 1.06 -11.60
C GLU A 294 12.22 2.49 -11.04
N ASN A 295 11.68 3.40 -11.85
CA ASN A 295 11.49 4.80 -11.48
C ASN A 295 10.03 5.09 -11.13
N ILE A 296 9.79 5.98 -10.17
CA ILE A 296 8.46 6.51 -9.90
C ILE A 296 8.22 7.74 -10.76
N LYS A 297 7.12 7.74 -11.51
CA LYS A 297 6.62 8.88 -12.30
C LYS A 297 5.22 9.26 -11.82
N HIS A 298 4.76 10.43 -12.25
CA HIS A 298 3.39 10.87 -12.00
C HIS A 298 2.57 10.88 -13.28
N TYR A 299 1.28 10.61 -13.14
CA TYR A 299 0.31 10.49 -14.22
C TYR A 299 -0.99 11.19 -13.82
N HIS A 300 -1.69 11.77 -14.78
CA HIS A 300 -3.00 12.39 -14.53
C HIS A 300 -4.12 11.45 -14.96
N VAL A 301 -4.95 11.07 -14.00
CA VAL A 301 -6.12 10.20 -14.24
C VAL A 301 -7.37 11.05 -14.29
N ARG A 302 -8.14 10.88 -15.38
CA ARG A 302 -9.45 11.50 -15.54
C ARG A 302 -10.52 10.61 -14.88
N PRO A 303 -11.27 11.12 -13.90
CA PRO A 303 -12.35 10.36 -13.29
C PRO A 303 -13.46 10.03 -14.29
N ILE A 304 -14.14 8.91 -14.07
CA ILE A 304 -15.39 8.56 -14.77
C ILE A 304 -16.53 8.75 -13.79
N PRO A 305 -17.44 9.71 -14.01
CA PRO A 305 -18.63 9.85 -13.18
C PRO A 305 -19.64 8.73 -13.50
N PRO A 306 -20.56 8.39 -12.59
CA PRO A 306 -21.63 7.45 -12.89
C PRO A 306 -22.48 7.89 -14.10
N SER A 307 -22.83 6.94 -14.97
CA SER A 307 -23.34 7.20 -16.33
C SER A 307 -24.78 7.73 -16.39
N SER A 308 -25.71 7.16 -15.62
CA SER A 308 -27.15 7.48 -15.70
C SER A 308 -27.57 8.67 -14.83
N HIS A 309 -28.67 9.36 -15.20
CA HIS A 309 -29.24 10.48 -14.42
C HIS A 309 -29.60 10.07 -12.98
N GLU A 310 -30.04 8.82 -12.79
CA GLU A 310 -30.36 8.25 -11.48
C GLU A 310 -29.08 7.93 -10.67
N GLN A 311 -28.01 7.45 -11.31
CA GLN A 311 -26.73 7.24 -10.62
C GLN A 311 -25.99 8.56 -10.34
N LYS A 312 -26.26 9.65 -11.07
CA LYS A 312 -25.76 11.00 -10.74
C LYS A 312 -26.33 11.55 -9.43
N GLN A 313 -27.40 10.94 -8.90
CA GLN A 313 -27.91 11.22 -7.55
C GLN A 313 -27.05 10.54 -6.46
N LEU A 314 -26.21 9.54 -6.80
CA LEU A 314 -25.19 8.97 -5.92
C LEU A 314 -24.00 9.94 -5.77
N LYS A 315 -24.26 11.14 -5.28
CA LYS A 315 -23.21 12.01 -4.78
C LYS A 315 -22.65 11.40 -3.50
N LEU A 316 -21.37 11.63 -3.21
CA LEU A 316 -20.70 11.12 -2.02
C LEU A 316 -21.49 11.37 -0.72
N GLN A 317 -22.23 12.48 -0.64
CA GLN A 317 -23.07 12.86 0.49
C GLN A 317 -24.34 12.00 0.65
N CYS A 318 -24.96 11.60 -0.46
CA CYS A 318 -26.24 10.86 -0.49
C CYS A 318 -26.06 9.34 -0.54
N LEU A 319 -24.82 8.85 -0.62
CA LEU A 319 -24.53 7.41 -0.69
C LEU A 319 -25.14 6.64 0.48
N THR A 320 -25.28 7.23 1.67
CA THR A 320 -25.83 6.59 2.87
C THR A 320 -27.36 6.53 2.94
N GLU A 321 -28.07 7.25 2.09
CA GLU A 321 -29.54 7.25 2.10
C GLU A 321 -30.07 5.83 1.81
N VAL A 322 -30.93 5.32 2.69
CA VAL A 322 -31.39 3.91 2.68
C VAL A 322 -32.73 3.80 1.93
N LEU A 323 -32.75 4.24 0.68
CA LEU A 323 -33.85 3.93 -0.23
C LEU A 323 -33.52 2.62 -0.95
N ARG A 324 -34.49 1.68 -1.09
CA ARG A 324 -34.28 0.42 -1.83
C ARG A 324 -33.67 0.64 -3.23
N LEU A 325 -34.05 1.75 -3.87
CA LEU A 325 -33.49 2.22 -5.13
C LEU A 325 -31.96 2.45 -5.06
N ILE A 326 -31.46 3.06 -3.98
CA ILE A 326 -30.05 3.39 -3.78
C ILE A 326 -29.18 2.13 -3.63
N ILE A 327 -29.68 1.06 -3.02
CA ILE A 327 -28.96 -0.23 -2.93
C ILE A 327 -28.76 -0.83 -4.35
N LYS A 328 -29.80 -0.79 -5.19
CA LYS A 328 -29.71 -1.24 -6.59
C LYS A 328 -28.72 -0.39 -7.39
N TYR A 329 -28.68 0.92 -7.15
CA TYR A 329 -27.75 1.81 -7.85
C TYR A 329 -26.29 1.62 -7.42
N ARG A 330 -26.00 1.39 -6.12
CA ARG A 330 -24.66 1.05 -5.64
C ARG A 330 -24.10 -0.17 -6.37
N ARG A 331 -24.92 -1.22 -6.49
CA ARG A 331 -24.58 -2.45 -7.22
C ARG A 331 -24.33 -2.16 -8.71
N ARG A 332 -25.20 -1.40 -9.37
CA ARG A 332 -25.04 -1.04 -10.80
C ARG A 332 -23.77 -0.23 -11.08
N VAL A 333 -23.42 0.74 -10.23
CA VAL A 333 -22.17 1.51 -10.41
C VAL A 333 -20.95 0.60 -10.27
N PHE A 334 -20.99 -0.34 -9.31
CA PHE A 334 -19.93 -1.35 -9.17
C PHE A 334 -19.80 -2.21 -10.44
N GLU A 335 -20.93 -2.68 -10.97
CA GLU A 335 -20.99 -3.49 -12.20
C GLU A 335 -20.50 -2.73 -13.45
N GLU A 336 -20.84 -1.44 -13.56
CA GLU A 336 -20.40 -0.57 -14.65
C GLU A 336 -18.88 -0.29 -14.58
N ALA A 337 -18.33 -0.18 -13.38
CA ALA A 337 -16.90 0.00 -13.17
C ALA A 337 -16.10 -1.25 -13.57
N LEU A 338 -16.65 -2.45 -13.32
CA LEU A 338 -16.04 -3.72 -13.67
C LEU A 338 -16.49 -4.27 -15.03
N GLU A 339 -17.42 -3.63 -15.73
CA GLU A 339 -17.95 -4.10 -17.03
C GLU A 339 -18.48 -5.55 -16.99
N VAL A 340 -19.11 -5.96 -15.89
CA VAL A 340 -19.67 -7.32 -15.74
C VAL A 340 -21.13 -7.24 -15.27
N GLN A 341 -22.01 -8.03 -15.89
CA GLN A 341 -23.43 -8.07 -15.57
C GLN A 341 -23.78 -9.04 -14.41
N THR A 342 -24.85 -8.74 -13.66
CA THR A 342 -25.33 -9.56 -12.51
C THR A 342 -25.76 -10.97 -12.88
N SER A 343 -26.39 -11.13 -14.05
CA SER A 343 -26.97 -12.39 -14.54
C SER A 343 -25.94 -13.51 -14.63
N VAL A 344 -24.68 -13.16 -14.88
CA VAL A 344 -23.55 -14.08 -14.97
C VAL A 344 -23.27 -14.79 -13.63
N LEU A 345 -23.73 -14.24 -12.50
CA LEU A 345 -23.36 -14.68 -11.16
C LEU A 345 -24.54 -15.22 -10.33
N GLU A 346 -25.68 -15.51 -10.95
CA GLU A 346 -26.86 -16.02 -10.24
C GLU A 346 -26.57 -17.31 -9.46
N ASN A 347 -25.79 -18.22 -10.07
CA ASN A 347 -25.40 -19.51 -9.50
C ASN A 347 -24.14 -19.44 -8.63
N ILE A 348 -23.58 -18.25 -8.42
CA ILE A 348 -22.36 -18.05 -7.65
C ILE A 348 -22.72 -17.66 -6.20
N PRO A 349 -22.18 -18.35 -5.18
CA PRO A 349 -22.41 -18.03 -3.78
C PRO A 349 -22.02 -16.59 -3.42
N ASN A 350 -22.79 -15.94 -2.56
CA ASN A 350 -22.65 -14.50 -2.28
C ASN A 350 -21.24 -14.08 -1.84
N GLN A 351 -20.54 -14.92 -1.06
CA GLN A 351 -19.17 -14.66 -0.60
C GLN A 351 -18.14 -14.66 -1.74
N LEU A 352 -18.46 -15.29 -2.88
CA LEU A 352 -17.57 -15.39 -4.03
C LEU A 352 -17.86 -14.34 -5.11
N LYS A 353 -19.02 -13.69 -5.06
CA LYS A 353 -19.45 -12.79 -6.12
C LYS A 353 -18.41 -11.71 -6.40
N LEU A 354 -17.88 -11.04 -5.36
CA LEU A 354 -16.89 -9.98 -5.55
C LEU A 354 -15.60 -10.48 -6.21
N PRO A 355 -14.93 -11.56 -5.75
CA PRO A 355 -13.76 -12.09 -6.48
C PRO A 355 -14.07 -12.58 -7.89
N VAL A 356 -15.23 -13.21 -8.12
CA VAL A 356 -15.59 -13.66 -9.47
C VAL A 356 -15.84 -12.48 -10.42
N TYR A 357 -16.48 -11.41 -9.95
CA TYR A 357 -16.57 -10.15 -10.69
C TYR A 357 -15.20 -9.64 -11.14
N VAL A 358 -14.24 -9.62 -10.22
CA VAL A 358 -12.87 -9.17 -10.49
C VAL A 358 -12.19 -10.07 -11.51
N THR A 359 -12.35 -11.38 -11.36
CA THR A 359 -11.78 -12.37 -12.28
C THR A 359 -12.34 -12.23 -13.70
N VAL A 360 -13.66 -12.09 -13.85
CA VAL A 360 -14.29 -11.87 -15.16
C VAL A 360 -13.81 -10.55 -15.78
N PHE A 361 -13.77 -9.47 -15.00
CA PHE A 361 -13.22 -8.18 -15.45
C PHE A 361 -11.77 -8.33 -15.96
N CYS A 362 -10.90 -8.98 -15.18
CA CYS A 362 -9.52 -9.23 -15.58
C CYS A 362 -9.41 -10.02 -16.90
N SER A 363 -10.26 -11.03 -17.10
CA SER A 363 -10.31 -11.82 -18.34
C SER A 363 -10.78 -10.99 -19.54
N CYS A 364 -11.81 -10.16 -19.37
CA CYS A 364 -12.44 -9.40 -20.45
C CYS A 364 -11.67 -8.14 -20.87
N SER A 365 -10.95 -7.49 -19.95
CA SER A 365 -10.34 -6.18 -20.20
C SER A 365 -9.06 -6.20 -21.04
N GLN A 366 -8.60 -7.36 -21.54
CA GLN A 366 -7.34 -7.55 -22.29
C GLN A 366 -6.05 -7.05 -21.58
N SER A 367 -6.16 -6.37 -20.44
CA SER A 367 -5.04 -5.84 -19.67
C SER A 367 -4.27 -6.91 -18.91
N VAL A 368 -4.89 -8.07 -18.66
CA VAL A 368 -4.25 -9.24 -18.04
C VAL A 368 -3.81 -10.27 -19.11
N THR A 369 -4.12 -10.01 -20.38
CA THR A 369 -4.14 -11.08 -21.41
C THR A 369 -3.35 -10.81 -22.69
N VAL A 370 -2.48 -9.80 -22.78
CA VAL A 370 -1.71 -9.60 -24.05
C VAL A 370 -0.20 -9.41 -23.89
N ALA A 371 0.31 -9.03 -22.71
CA ALA A 371 1.75 -8.79 -22.53
C ALA A 371 2.56 -9.99 -22.00
N ALA A 372 1.92 -10.94 -21.31
CA ALA A 372 2.62 -12.08 -20.70
C ALA A 372 2.74 -13.31 -21.62
N LEU A 373 2.09 -13.34 -22.79
CA LEU A 373 1.90 -14.56 -23.58
C LEU A 373 2.31 -14.48 -25.06
N MET A 374 3.09 -13.47 -25.47
CA MET A 374 3.80 -13.54 -26.76
C MET A 374 5.23 -14.08 -26.54
N LEU A 375 5.32 -15.34 -26.10
CA LEU A 375 6.44 -16.20 -26.48
C LEU A 375 5.92 -17.12 -27.59
N PRO A 376 6.65 -17.28 -28.70
CA PRO A 376 6.16 -18.02 -29.85
C PRO A 376 6.03 -19.52 -29.53
N HIS A 377 4.93 -20.10 -30.01
CA HIS A 377 4.55 -21.52 -30.01
C HIS A 377 4.21 -22.16 -28.66
N GLU A 378 2.90 -22.28 -28.36
CA GLU A 378 2.21 -23.54 -28.02
C GLU A 378 0.72 -23.23 -27.67
N PRO A 379 -0.29 -23.86 -28.33
CA PRO A 379 -1.73 -23.63 -28.09
C PRO A 379 -2.25 -24.04 -26.69
N GLU A 380 -1.44 -24.74 -25.88
CA GLU A 380 -1.82 -25.25 -24.55
C GLU A 380 -1.74 -24.22 -23.40
N GLN A 381 -1.53 -22.93 -23.70
CA GLN A 381 -1.36 -21.88 -22.67
C GLN A 381 -2.62 -21.07 -22.34
N GLU A 382 -3.65 -21.10 -23.19
CA GLU A 382 -4.93 -20.42 -22.91
C GLU A 382 -5.67 -21.06 -21.73
N ASP A 383 -5.62 -22.39 -21.60
CA ASP A 383 -6.16 -23.12 -20.44
C ASP A 383 -5.40 -22.83 -19.13
N LYS A 384 -4.09 -22.57 -19.20
CA LYS A 384 -3.25 -22.24 -18.02
C LYS A 384 -3.61 -20.89 -17.43
N LEU A 385 -4.01 -19.92 -18.26
CA LEU A 385 -4.43 -18.59 -17.82
C LEU A 385 -5.87 -18.59 -17.26
N LEU A 386 -6.75 -19.38 -17.88
CA LEU A 386 -8.10 -19.65 -17.42
C LEU A 386 -8.10 -20.27 -16.01
N LEU A 387 -7.10 -21.09 -15.72
CA LEU A 387 -6.98 -21.79 -14.45
C LEU A 387 -6.17 -21.05 -13.39
N VAL A 388 -5.32 -20.07 -13.73
CA VAL A 388 -4.80 -19.08 -12.78
C VAL A 388 -5.95 -18.21 -12.23
N SER A 389 -6.91 -17.86 -13.09
CA SER A 389 -8.16 -17.15 -12.75
C SER A 389 -9.20 -18.07 -12.05
N GLY A 390 -9.25 -19.34 -12.46
CA GLY A 390 -10.04 -20.41 -11.83
C GLY A 390 -9.50 -20.90 -10.48
N SER A 391 -8.18 -20.85 -10.23
CA SER A 391 -7.54 -21.26 -8.97
C SER A 391 -7.84 -20.31 -7.83
N VAL A 392 -7.95 -19.01 -8.13
CA VAL A 392 -8.44 -17.98 -7.21
C VAL A 392 -9.88 -18.27 -6.81
N SER A 393 -10.71 -18.73 -7.75
CA SER A 393 -12.12 -19.04 -7.53
C SER A 393 -12.35 -20.39 -6.84
N LEU A 394 -11.47 -21.38 -7.10
CA LEU A 394 -11.43 -22.68 -6.42
C LEU A 394 -11.03 -22.52 -4.94
N LYS A 395 -9.94 -21.80 -4.65
CA LYS A 395 -9.50 -21.56 -3.25
C LYS A 395 -10.58 -20.88 -2.41
N LEU A 396 -11.36 -20.02 -3.04
CA LEU A 396 -12.42 -19.26 -2.40
C LEU A 396 -13.62 -20.13 -1.95
N PHE A 397 -13.82 -21.32 -2.51
CA PHE A 397 -14.94 -22.19 -2.15
C PHE A 397 -14.60 -23.40 -1.27
N LEU A 398 -13.33 -23.78 -1.18
CA LEU A 398 -12.94 -25.13 -0.77
C LEU A 398 -12.75 -25.33 0.74
N PHE A 399 -13.51 -24.64 1.59
CA PHE A 399 -13.54 -24.87 3.05
C PHE A 399 -14.96 -24.91 3.64
N LEU A 400 -15.98 -25.26 2.85
CA LEU A 400 -17.33 -25.50 3.37
C LEU A 400 -17.61 -26.93 3.85
N SER A 401 -16.68 -27.89 3.73
CA SER A 401 -16.91 -29.26 4.21
C SER A 401 -15.63 -29.95 4.67
N VAL A 402 -15.81 -31.02 5.44
CA VAL A 402 -14.81 -31.96 6.01
C VAL A 402 -13.61 -32.23 5.09
N GLU A 403 -12.42 -32.34 5.69
CA GLU A 403 -11.11 -32.56 5.02
C GLU A 403 -11.14 -33.73 4.02
N ASP A 404 -11.29 -33.41 2.73
CA ASP A 404 -11.37 -34.39 1.65
C ASP A 404 -10.05 -34.52 0.87
N GLU A 405 -10.04 -35.41 -0.13
CA GLU A 405 -8.87 -35.71 -0.95
C GLU A 405 -8.29 -34.48 -1.66
N PHE A 406 -9.16 -33.57 -2.10
CA PHE A 406 -8.78 -32.32 -2.71
C PHE A 406 -8.02 -31.41 -1.72
N GLU A 407 -8.54 -31.26 -0.50
CA GLU A 407 -7.93 -30.42 0.53
C GLU A 407 -6.55 -30.93 0.95
N ARG A 408 -6.41 -32.26 1.11
CA ARG A 408 -5.11 -32.88 1.38
C ARG A 408 -4.11 -32.59 0.27
N LYS A 409 -4.50 -32.72 -1.00
CA LYS A 409 -3.61 -32.45 -2.13
C LYS A 409 -3.18 -30.98 -2.18
N MET A 410 -4.10 -30.05 -1.96
CA MET A 410 -3.79 -28.62 -1.91
C MET A 410 -2.84 -28.25 -0.76
N LYS A 411 -3.00 -28.90 0.40
CA LYS A 411 -2.09 -28.74 1.54
C LYS A 411 -0.69 -29.24 1.22
N VAL A 412 -0.56 -30.44 0.65
CA VAL A 412 0.73 -31.00 0.21
C VAL A 412 1.43 -30.04 -0.77
N LEU A 413 0.71 -29.56 -1.79
CA LEU A 413 1.27 -28.60 -2.77
C LEU A 413 1.73 -27.29 -2.13
N ASN A 414 1.04 -26.83 -1.09
CA ASN A 414 1.42 -25.64 -0.35
C ASN A 414 2.68 -25.87 0.49
N ASP A 415 2.77 -27.02 1.16
CA ASP A 415 3.89 -27.40 2.03
C ASP A 415 5.18 -27.68 1.24
N GLU A 416 5.07 -28.18 0.01
CA GLU A 416 6.21 -28.36 -0.91
C GLU A 416 6.86 -27.03 -1.33
N GLY A 417 6.14 -25.90 -1.20
CA GLY A 417 6.63 -24.59 -1.59
C GLY A 417 6.86 -24.42 -3.10
N VAL A 418 7.35 -23.25 -3.52
CA VAL A 418 7.58 -22.94 -4.95
C VAL A 418 8.98 -23.33 -5.39
N SER A 419 9.07 -24.28 -6.33
CA SER A 419 10.34 -24.72 -6.93
C SER A 419 10.73 -23.92 -8.19
N ASN A 420 9.77 -23.51 -9.03
CA ASN A 420 10.04 -22.78 -10.27
C ASN A 420 9.29 -21.43 -10.32
N TRP A 421 9.91 -20.38 -9.79
CA TRP A 421 9.32 -19.04 -9.80
C TRP A 421 9.47 -18.35 -11.17
N LYS A 422 8.36 -17.89 -11.76
CA LYS A 422 8.33 -17.22 -13.07
C LYS A 422 7.86 -15.75 -12.93
N PRO A 423 8.63 -14.76 -13.41
CA PRO A 423 8.26 -13.34 -13.34
C PRO A 423 6.91 -13.02 -14.01
N CYS A 424 6.62 -13.62 -15.17
CA CYS A 424 5.38 -13.39 -15.90
C CYS A 424 4.14 -13.86 -15.13
N VAL A 425 4.25 -14.98 -14.41
CA VAL A 425 3.18 -15.51 -13.53
C VAL A 425 2.98 -14.58 -12.32
N ALA A 426 4.07 -14.14 -11.68
CA ALA A 426 3.99 -13.17 -10.58
C ALA A 426 3.36 -11.85 -11.02
N HIS A 427 3.67 -11.39 -12.24
CA HIS A 427 3.10 -10.19 -12.83
C HIS A 427 1.58 -10.33 -13.05
N ALA A 428 1.13 -11.44 -13.64
CA ALA A 428 -0.30 -11.71 -13.85
C ALA A 428 -1.08 -11.76 -12.53
N PHE A 429 -0.54 -12.43 -11.51
CA PHE A 429 -1.17 -12.43 -10.18
C PHE A 429 -1.18 -11.04 -9.53
N SER A 430 -0.12 -10.24 -9.70
CA SER A 430 -0.08 -8.86 -9.21
C SER A 430 -1.13 -7.97 -9.88
N GLN A 431 -1.38 -8.16 -11.18
CA GLN A 431 -2.47 -7.48 -11.88
C GLN A 431 -3.83 -7.83 -11.28
N TRP A 432 -4.10 -9.12 -11.08
CA TRP A 432 -5.33 -9.57 -10.43
C TRP A 432 -5.47 -9.02 -9.00
N GLN A 433 -4.39 -9.08 -8.18
CA GLN A 433 -4.39 -8.52 -6.82
C GLN A 433 -4.65 -7.00 -6.82
N CYS A 434 -4.12 -6.27 -7.81
CA CYS A 434 -4.42 -4.86 -8.00
C CYS A 434 -5.90 -4.65 -8.30
N CYS A 435 -6.50 -5.39 -9.23
CA CYS A 435 -7.93 -5.31 -9.53
C CYS A 435 -8.79 -5.66 -8.32
N MET A 436 -8.44 -6.73 -7.58
CA MET A 436 -9.15 -7.15 -6.38
C MET A 436 -9.12 -6.07 -5.29
N ARG A 437 -7.95 -5.49 -5.03
CA ARG A 437 -7.79 -4.43 -4.02
C ARG A 437 -8.54 -3.15 -4.39
N GLN A 438 -8.45 -2.70 -5.66
CA GLN A 438 -9.19 -1.50 -6.07
C GLN A 438 -10.71 -1.74 -6.09
N SER A 439 -11.14 -2.95 -6.46
CA SER A 439 -12.55 -3.33 -6.42
C SER A 439 -13.06 -3.41 -4.98
N LEU A 440 -12.26 -3.90 -4.03
CA LEU A 440 -12.61 -3.86 -2.60
C LEU A 440 -12.82 -2.42 -2.13
N HIS A 441 -11.90 -1.51 -2.44
CA HIS A 441 -12.04 -0.10 -2.06
C HIS A 441 -13.30 0.54 -2.66
N LEU A 442 -13.59 0.24 -3.93
CA LEU A 442 -14.80 0.70 -4.60
C LEU A 442 -16.06 0.10 -3.95
N ASN A 443 -16.04 -1.19 -3.64
CA ASN A 443 -17.12 -1.88 -2.95
C ASN A 443 -17.40 -1.23 -1.58
N GLN A 444 -16.36 -0.98 -0.78
CA GLN A 444 -16.47 -0.29 0.51
C GLN A 444 -17.02 1.14 0.38
N LEU A 445 -16.54 1.90 -0.61
CA LEU A 445 -17.03 3.26 -0.87
C LEU A 445 -18.51 3.27 -1.25
N LEU A 446 -18.95 2.24 -1.98
CA LEU A 446 -20.35 2.02 -2.35
C LEU A 446 -21.17 1.35 -1.24
N LEU A 447 -20.66 1.30 0.00
CA LEU A 447 -21.31 0.68 1.16
C LEU A 447 -21.58 -0.82 0.99
N SER A 448 -20.58 -1.50 0.45
CA SER A 448 -20.47 -2.95 0.30
C SER A 448 -21.68 -3.62 -0.37
N PRO A 449 -22.02 -3.26 -1.62
CA PRO A 449 -23.10 -3.91 -2.38
C PRO A 449 -22.85 -5.41 -2.61
N LEU A 450 -21.60 -5.85 -2.46
CA LEU A 450 -21.20 -7.25 -2.42
C LEU A 450 -20.51 -7.57 -1.08
N PRO A 451 -20.66 -8.79 -0.55
CA PRO A 451 -19.92 -9.23 0.62
C PRO A 451 -18.40 -9.18 0.40
N GLU A 452 -17.66 -8.76 1.42
CA GLU A 452 -16.21 -8.82 1.41
C GLU A 452 -15.73 -10.27 1.58
N PRO A 453 -14.76 -10.74 0.78
CA PRO A 453 -14.24 -12.09 0.90
C PRO A 453 -13.24 -12.20 2.06
N GLN A 454 -13.06 -13.41 2.55
CA GLN A 454 -11.97 -13.71 3.49
C GLN A 454 -10.65 -13.85 2.72
N PHE A 455 -9.83 -12.79 2.68
CA PHE A 455 -8.59 -12.77 1.88
C PHE A 455 -7.61 -13.90 2.19
N ALA A 456 -7.49 -14.29 3.46
CA ALA A 456 -6.68 -15.42 3.89
C ALA A 456 -7.14 -16.77 3.33
N ARG A 457 -8.38 -16.87 2.83
CA ARG A 457 -8.90 -18.04 2.11
C ARG A 457 -8.84 -17.85 0.60
N LEU A 458 -8.94 -16.61 0.13
CA LEU A 458 -8.96 -16.24 -1.29
C LEU A 458 -7.63 -16.42 -2.00
N TYR A 459 -6.53 -16.02 -1.36
CA TYR A 459 -5.25 -15.93 -2.03
C TYR A 459 -4.16 -16.58 -1.19
N CYS A 460 -3.39 -17.49 -1.78
CA CYS A 460 -2.05 -17.79 -1.25
C CYS A 460 -1.11 -17.99 -2.43
N GLY A 461 -0.13 -17.10 -2.49
CA GLY A 461 0.83 -16.98 -3.56
C GLY A 461 1.57 -18.27 -3.87
N PRO A 462 2.22 -18.91 -2.87
CA PRO A 462 3.02 -20.11 -3.09
C PRO A 462 2.25 -21.22 -3.81
N LEU A 463 1.08 -21.57 -3.29
CA LEU A 463 0.22 -22.58 -3.89
C LEU A 463 -0.29 -22.17 -5.28
N LEU A 464 -0.63 -20.89 -5.51
CA LEU A 464 -1.05 -20.42 -6.83
C LEU A 464 0.07 -20.52 -7.88
N HIS A 465 1.30 -20.21 -7.48
CA HIS A 465 2.47 -20.39 -8.34
C HIS A 465 2.73 -21.87 -8.64
N ARG A 466 2.51 -22.78 -7.68
CA ARG A 466 2.61 -24.23 -7.92
C ARG A 466 1.55 -24.75 -8.86
N LEU A 467 0.31 -24.27 -8.73
CA LEU A 467 -0.77 -24.62 -9.65
C LEU A 467 -0.52 -24.10 -11.07
N ALA A 468 0.26 -23.03 -11.22
CA ALA A 468 0.68 -22.52 -12.53
C ALA A 468 1.82 -23.36 -13.18
N ASP A 469 2.42 -24.31 -12.46
CA ASP A 469 3.44 -25.21 -12.99
C ASP A 469 2.82 -26.51 -13.53
N GLY A 470 2.66 -26.59 -14.87
CA GLY A 470 2.41 -27.83 -15.63
C GLY A 470 1.13 -28.60 -15.28
N ASP A 471 1.21 -29.94 -15.35
CA ASP A 471 0.09 -30.89 -15.23
C ASP A 471 -0.55 -30.95 -13.83
N THR A 472 0.06 -30.30 -12.83
CA THR A 472 -0.38 -30.25 -11.42
C THR A 472 -1.87 -29.96 -11.31
N ILE A 473 -2.36 -29.08 -12.19
CA ILE A 473 -3.72 -28.58 -12.13
C ILE A 473 -4.77 -29.58 -12.62
N GLU A 474 -4.43 -30.36 -13.66
CA GLU A 474 -5.28 -31.44 -14.14
C GLU A 474 -5.42 -32.54 -13.09
N GLU A 475 -4.33 -32.81 -12.36
CA GLU A 475 -4.37 -33.76 -11.28
C GLU A 475 -5.20 -33.29 -10.09
N VAL A 476 -5.17 -31.98 -9.78
CA VAL A 476 -6.00 -31.39 -8.72
C VAL A 476 -7.48 -31.41 -9.13
N GLN A 477 -7.80 -31.08 -10.39
CA GLN A 477 -9.18 -31.16 -10.91
C GLN A 477 -9.78 -32.57 -10.77
N LYS A 478 -8.99 -33.64 -11.01
CA LYS A 478 -9.44 -35.03 -10.87
C LYS A 478 -9.92 -35.38 -9.45
N THR A 479 -9.49 -34.63 -8.44
CA THR A 479 -9.89 -34.85 -7.04
C THR A 479 -11.19 -34.13 -6.64
N LEU A 480 -11.75 -33.27 -7.51
CA LEU A 480 -13.02 -32.57 -7.25
C LEU A 480 -14.21 -33.52 -7.28
N ARG A 481 -15.06 -33.48 -6.24
CA ARG A 481 -16.29 -34.29 -6.13
C ARG A 481 -17.51 -33.43 -5.84
N GLU A 482 -18.69 -33.95 -6.14
CA GLU A 482 -20.00 -33.39 -5.76
C GLU A 482 -20.15 -31.88 -6.07
N GLU A 483 -20.59 -31.10 -5.07
CA GLU A 483 -20.83 -29.66 -5.15
C GLU A 483 -19.59 -28.86 -5.53
N LYS A 484 -18.39 -29.33 -5.13
CA LYS A 484 -17.11 -28.68 -5.45
C LYS A 484 -16.85 -28.72 -6.96
N LYS A 485 -17.13 -29.87 -7.60
CA LYS A 485 -17.04 -30.02 -9.06
C LYS A 485 -18.08 -29.16 -9.77
N LYS A 486 -19.33 -29.17 -9.30
CA LYS A 486 -20.40 -28.35 -9.90
C LYS A 486 -20.08 -26.86 -9.85
N LEU A 487 -19.58 -26.36 -8.72
CA LEU A 487 -19.18 -24.96 -8.64
C LEU A 487 -17.98 -24.66 -9.54
N TYR A 488 -16.97 -25.54 -9.57
CA TYR A 488 -15.82 -25.36 -10.45
C TYR A 488 -16.24 -25.18 -11.92
N GLU A 489 -17.14 -26.01 -12.41
CA GLU A 489 -17.67 -25.89 -13.78
C GLU A 489 -18.44 -24.57 -13.97
N ASN A 490 -19.31 -24.19 -13.03
CA ASN A 490 -20.01 -22.90 -13.09
C ASN A 490 -19.03 -21.72 -13.18
N LEU A 491 -17.96 -21.74 -12.39
CA LEU A 491 -16.92 -20.71 -12.40
C LEU A 491 -16.15 -20.70 -13.71
N LYS A 492 -15.83 -21.87 -14.25
CA LYS A 492 -15.14 -22.02 -15.55
C LYS A 492 -15.98 -21.43 -16.68
N THR A 493 -17.28 -21.72 -16.71
CA THR A 493 -18.22 -21.16 -17.69
C THR A 493 -18.32 -19.64 -17.59
N VAL A 494 -18.40 -19.11 -16.37
CA VAL A 494 -18.51 -17.66 -16.13
C VAL A 494 -17.24 -16.91 -16.55
N CYS A 495 -16.07 -17.49 -16.30
CA CYS A 495 -14.79 -16.85 -16.60
C CYS A 495 -14.35 -17.03 -18.06
N ASN A 496 -15.00 -17.94 -18.81
CA ASN A 496 -14.71 -18.21 -20.23
C ASN A 496 -16.01 -18.38 -21.03
N PRO A 497 -16.69 -17.27 -21.34
CA PRO A 497 -17.83 -17.29 -22.22
C PRO A 497 -17.32 -17.59 -23.63
N SER A 498 -17.60 -18.79 -24.12
CA SER A 498 -17.25 -19.22 -25.47
C SER A 498 -17.56 -18.13 -26.51
N SER A 499 -16.66 -17.94 -27.46
CA SER A 499 -16.69 -16.95 -28.55
C SER A 499 -17.84 -17.10 -29.57
N GLY A 500 -18.94 -17.76 -29.20
CA GLY A 500 -20.16 -17.87 -30.01
C GLY A 500 -21.27 -16.96 -29.48
N GLU A 501 -21.73 -16.03 -30.32
CA GLU A 501 -22.96 -15.20 -30.28
C GLU A 501 -23.35 -14.45 -28.98
N GLY A 502 -22.70 -14.68 -27.83
CA GLY A 502 -23.01 -14.09 -26.52
C GLY A 502 -22.04 -13.00 -26.05
N SER A 503 -21.03 -12.63 -26.84
CA SER A 503 -20.06 -11.58 -26.47
C SER A 503 -20.70 -10.20 -26.25
N SER A 504 -21.85 -9.95 -26.90
CA SER A 504 -22.69 -8.77 -26.68
C SER A 504 -23.42 -8.77 -25.33
N VAL A 505 -23.60 -9.94 -24.69
CA VAL A 505 -24.39 -10.11 -23.46
C VAL A 505 -23.60 -9.73 -22.20
N LEU A 506 -22.26 -9.62 -22.28
CA LEU A 506 -21.41 -9.35 -21.11
C LEU A 506 -21.02 -7.88 -20.96
N ARG A 507 -21.05 -7.11 -22.04
CA ARG A 507 -20.66 -5.71 -22.03
C ARG A 507 -21.87 -4.83 -21.78
N VAL A 508 -21.74 -3.88 -20.87
CA VAL A 508 -22.72 -2.79 -20.72
C VAL A 508 -22.55 -1.88 -21.93
N GLU A 509 -23.56 -1.80 -22.80
CA GLU A 509 -23.58 -0.84 -23.90
C GLU A 509 -23.59 0.58 -23.34
N VAL A 510 -22.52 1.35 -23.64
CA VAL A 510 -22.46 2.78 -23.34
C VAL A 510 -22.88 3.54 -24.61
N PRO A 511 -23.81 4.51 -24.54
CA PRO A 511 -24.22 5.26 -25.73
C PRO A 511 -23.02 6.01 -26.31
N SER A 512 -22.76 5.80 -27.60
CA SER A 512 -21.83 6.65 -28.34
C SER A 512 -22.40 8.06 -28.39
N THR A 513 -21.68 9.04 -27.86
CA THR A 513 -21.97 10.44 -28.11
C THR A 513 -21.61 10.73 -29.55
N GLY A 514 -22.59 10.59 -30.45
CA GLY A 514 -22.48 10.97 -31.84
C GLY A 514 -22.47 12.49 -31.97
N GLU A 515 -21.31 13.07 -32.25
CA GLU A 515 -21.23 14.35 -32.94
C GLU A 515 -20.99 14.06 -34.43
N ARG A 516 -22.05 14.22 -35.23
CA ARG A 516 -21.95 14.35 -36.68
C ARG A 516 -21.28 15.69 -36.97
N SER A 517 -20.02 15.68 -37.39
CA SER A 517 -19.42 16.80 -38.13
C SER A 517 -19.42 16.46 -39.62
N SER A 518 -20.36 17.06 -40.36
CA SER A 518 -20.28 17.22 -41.82
C SER A 518 -18.98 17.93 -42.21
N GLY A 519 -18.39 17.48 -43.32
CA GLY A 519 -16.98 17.65 -43.62
C GLY A 519 -16.52 19.05 -44.04
N MET A 520 -15.20 19.24 -43.90
CA MET A 520 -14.34 19.71 -44.98
C MET A 520 -12.88 19.34 -44.64
N SER A 521 -12.19 18.87 -45.67
CA SER A 521 -10.89 18.22 -45.68
C SER A 521 -9.71 19.10 -45.25
N SER A 522 -8.81 18.57 -44.42
CA SER A 522 -7.36 18.68 -44.63
C SER A 522 -6.59 17.66 -43.79
N SER A 523 -5.52 17.15 -44.40
CA SER A 523 -4.57 16.14 -43.94
C SER A 523 -3.68 16.57 -42.77
N GLY A 524 -3.26 15.62 -41.93
CA GLY A 524 -2.04 15.73 -41.12
C GLY A 524 -2.12 15.03 -39.76
N GLU A 525 -1.54 13.84 -39.67
CA GLU A 525 -1.13 13.20 -38.42
C GLU A 525 0.03 13.97 -37.75
N GLU A 526 0.27 13.65 -36.46
CA GLU A 526 1.42 13.95 -35.59
C GLU A 526 1.24 15.00 -34.48
N GLY A 527 1.75 14.65 -33.28
CA GLY A 527 2.05 15.64 -32.23
C GLY A 527 2.04 15.15 -30.77
N TRP A 528 2.84 14.13 -30.40
CA TRP A 528 3.37 14.02 -29.03
C TRP A 528 4.76 14.67 -29.02
N GLU A 529 4.89 15.93 -28.59
CA GLU A 529 6.20 16.59 -28.52
C GLU A 529 6.88 16.43 -27.16
N GLN A 530 8.11 15.91 -27.23
CA GLN A 530 9.13 15.94 -26.19
C GLN A 530 9.72 17.35 -26.09
N VAL A 531 9.82 17.90 -24.88
CA VAL A 531 10.63 19.10 -24.63
C VAL A 531 12.01 18.68 -24.15
N ALA A 532 12.99 18.73 -25.06
CA ALA A 532 14.41 18.69 -24.75
C ALA A 532 14.97 20.12 -24.72
N ASN A 533 15.50 20.53 -23.56
CA ASN A 533 16.13 21.83 -23.36
C ASN A 533 17.54 21.84 -23.95
N ASN A 534 17.76 22.69 -24.96
CA ASN A 534 19.09 23.03 -25.49
C ASN A 534 19.59 24.30 -24.81
N ASN A 535 20.73 24.23 -24.12
CA ASN A 535 21.56 25.41 -23.85
C ASN A 535 23.00 25.07 -24.21
N LYS A 536 23.41 25.46 -25.42
CA LYS A 536 24.80 25.57 -25.82
C LYS A 536 25.24 27.00 -25.58
N ASN A 537 26.30 27.18 -24.80
CA ASN A 537 27.24 28.25 -25.09
C ASN A 537 28.69 27.79 -24.91
N GLN A 538 29.51 28.31 -25.82
CA GLN A 538 30.84 27.87 -26.23
C GLN A 538 31.89 27.88 -25.10
N LYS A 539 32.87 26.97 -25.20
CA LYS A 539 34.28 27.37 -25.38
C LYS A 539 35.16 26.20 -25.83
N ARG A 540 35.93 26.48 -26.89
CA ARG A 540 36.98 25.65 -27.51
C ARG A 540 38.12 25.36 -26.53
N GLY A 541 38.73 24.17 -26.62
CA GLY A 541 40.01 23.89 -25.95
C GLY A 541 40.56 22.48 -26.12
N LYS A 542 41.28 22.27 -27.23
CA LYS A 542 42.43 21.36 -27.45
C LYS A 542 42.43 19.91 -26.87
N LYS A 543 42.52 18.96 -27.82
CA LYS A 543 43.16 17.63 -27.75
C LYS A 543 44.31 17.55 -26.73
N LYS A 544 44.34 16.47 -25.94
CA LYS A 544 45.53 15.60 -25.80
C LYS A 544 45.14 14.18 -25.38
N ARG A 545 45.83 13.25 -26.02
CA ARG A 545 45.74 11.79 -26.03
C ARG A 545 46.58 11.25 -24.86
N ALA A 546 46.07 10.25 -24.13
CA ALA A 546 46.91 9.35 -23.32
C ALA A 546 46.17 8.02 -23.09
N THR A 547 46.59 7.02 -23.87
CA THR A 547 46.43 5.58 -23.64
C THR A 547 47.37 5.11 -22.53
N ARG A 548 46.92 4.18 -21.68
CA ARG A 548 47.71 3.17 -20.95
C ARG A 548 46.73 2.10 -20.47
N GLU A 549 46.63 0.98 -21.18
CA GLU A 549 47.37 -0.28 -20.96
C GLU A 549 47.11 -0.91 -19.58
N LYS A 550 46.37 -2.03 -19.60
CA LYS A 550 46.48 -3.12 -18.62
C LYS A 550 47.49 -4.13 -19.19
N ALA A 551 48.46 -4.52 -18.37
CA ALA A 551 49.28 -5.69 -18.59
C ALA A 551 49.04 -6.66 -17.44
N ASP A 552 48.74 -7.91 -17.78
CA ASP A 552 48.85 -9.08 -16.92
C ASP A 552 50.33 -9.42 -16.71
N LYS A 553 50.75 -9.52 -15.45
CA LYS A 553 51.59 -10.58 -14.87
C LYS A 553 51.81 -10.35 -13.39
#